data_AF-A0A9K3JQ35-F1
#
_entry.id   AF-A0A9K3JQ35-F1
#
_cell.length_a   1.000
_cell.length_b   1.000
_cell.length_c   1.000
_cell.angle_alpha   90.00
_cell.angle_beta   90.00
_cell.angle_gamma   90.00
#
_symmetry.space_group_name_H-M   'P 1'
#
loop_
_entity.id
_entity.type
_entity.pdbx_description
1 polymer ?
#
loop_
_entity_poly.entity_id
_entity_poly.type
_entity_poly.pdbx_seq_one_letter_code
_entity_poly.pdbx_strand_id
1 'polypeptide(L)'
;MTSSSRRRAKRSKTSSSVDPSTPTSDARNVDLNEAVDEGIQEELARPAGRRKGAGKKTLESSSDLELKDDFEEMNRRLQDIRDLGHQRYEIMKERMAETKKFNEMQEARQMEKDIEFLSKPIDHLQGDALILAQMRRQKIKEKYGL
;
A
#
# COMPACT_ATOMS: atom_id res chain seq x y z
N MET A 1 41.00 -3.31 36.82
CA MET A 1 39.52 -3.36 36.89
C MET A 1 38.95 -2.12 36.24
N THR A 2 38.16 -2.26 35.17
CA THR A 2 37.08 -1.34 34.75
C THR A 2 36.20 -2.07 33.73
N SER A 3 35.11 -2.70 34.17
CA SER A 3 34.10 -3.31 33.32
C SER A 3 33.04 -2.26 32.95
N SER A 4 33.02 -1.84 31.68
CA SER A 4 32.03 -0.90 31.16
C SER A 4 30.68 -1.57 30.95
N SER A 5 29.83 -1.52 31.98
CA SER A 5 28.43 -1.97 31.95
C SER A 5 27.56 -1.03 31.10
N ARG A 6 27.20 -1.44 29.88
CA ARG A 6 26.25 -0.71 29.02
C ARG A 6 24.81 -0.96 29.50
N ARG A 7 24.23 0.06 30.13
CA ARG A 7 22.85 0.11 30.64
C ARG A 7 21.83 -0.09 29.50
N ARG A 8 20.92 -1.07 29.66
CA ARG A 8 19.69 -1.22 28.88
C ARG A 8 18.78 -0.01 29.10
N ALA A 9 18.43 0.72 28.05
CA ALA A 9 17.37 1.73 28.10
C ALA A 9 16.01 1.04 28.27
N LYS A 10 15.37 1.24 29.43
CA LYS A 10 13.96 0.88 29.64
C LYS A 10 13.10 1.98 29.02
N ARG A 11 12.38 1.69 27.92
CA ARG A 11 11.34 2.59 27.41
C ARG A 11 10.14 2.52 28.35
N SER A 12 9.83 3.64 29.00
CA SER A 12 8.63 3.82 29.81
C SER A 12 7.38 3.72 28.93
N LYS A 13 6.42 2.89 29.33
CA LYS A 13 5.06 2.90 28.75
C LYS A 13 4.34 4.13 29.28
N THR A 14 3.98 5.06 28.40
CA THR A 14 3.02 6.12 28.72
C THR A 14 1.62 5.51 28.67
N SER A 15 0.99 5.32 29.82
CA SER A 15 -0.44 5.05 29.91
C SER A 15 -1.20 6.30 29.49
N SER A 16 -1.83 6.29 28.32
CA SER A 16 -2.78 7.32 27.93
C SER A 16 -4.10 7.09 28.67
N SER A 17 -4.42 8.01 29.57
CA SER A 17 -5.72 8.16 30.22
C SER A 17 -6.80 8.37 29.17
N VAL A 18 -7.75 7.44 29.06
CA VAL A 18 -8.96 7.62 28.27
C VAL A 18 -9.98 8.30 29.19
N ASP A 19 -10.21 9.59 28.97
CA ASP A 19 -11.30 10.34 29.58
C ASP A 19 -12.63 9.91 28.89
N PRO A 20 -13.60 9.32 29.60
CA PRO A 20 -14.85 8.84 29.01
C PRO A 20 -15.83 9.95 28.64
N SER A 21 -15.45 11.23 28.80
CA SER A 21 -16.38 12.36 28.71
C SER A 21 -16.46 13.02 27.33
N THR A 22 -15.66 12.60 26.35
CA THR A 22 -15.77 13.12 24.98
C THR A 22 -16.68 12.22 24.14
N PRO A 23 -17.89 12.67 23.74
CA PRO A 23 -18.68 11.93 22.78
C PRO A 23 -17.94 11.92 21.44
N THR A 24 -17.40 10.76 21.07
CA THR A 24 -16.92 10.53 19.71
C THR A 24 -18.13 10.46 18.79
N SER A 25 -18.38 11.52 18.02
CA SER A 25 -19.34 11.49 16.92
C SER A 25 -18.82 10.53 15.85
N ASP A 26 -19.26 9.28 15.92
CA ASP A 26 -19.03 8.30 14.86
C ASP A 26 -20.09 8.51 13.77
N ALA A 27 -19.72 9.23 12.71
CA ALA A 27 -20.59 9.53 11.58
C ALA A 27 -20.89 8.31 10.67
N ARG A 28 -20.51 7.10 11.09
CA ARG A 28 -20.64 5.88 10.27
C ARG A 28 -21.99 5.17 10.39
N ASN A 29 -22.90 5.70 11.20
CA ASN A 29 -24.28 5.21 11.34
C ASN A 29 -25.32 6.28 10.97
N VAL A 30 -25.07 7.06 9.91
CA VAL A 30 -26.11 7.94 9.34
C VAL A 30 -26.84 7.14 8.25
N ASP A 31 -28.08 6.74 8.53
CA ASP A 31 -28.97 6.16 7.51
C ASP A 31 -29.44 7.28 6.58
N LEU A 32 -28.98 7.24 5.32
CA LEU A 32 -29.30 8.25 4.31
C LEU A 32 -30.71 8.09 3.72
N ASN A 33 -31.48 7.08 4.16
CA ASN A 33 -32.85 6.86 3.70
C ASN A 33 -33.91 7.40 4.66
N GLU A 34 -33.53 8.12 5.71
CA GLU A 34 -34.51 8.85 6.51
C GLU A 34 -35.14 9.94 5.64
N ALA A 35 -36.45 9.79 5.37
CA ALA A 35 -37.23 10.79 4.67
C ALA A 35 -37.25 12.06 5.54
N VAL A 36 -36.41 13.02 5.17
CA VAL A 36 -36.40 14.36 5.77
C VAL A 36 -37.75 14.99 5.43
N ASP A 37 -38.57 15.16 6.46
CA ASP A 37 -39.82 15.91 6.44
C ASP A 37 -39.55 17.31 5.84
N GLU A 38 -40.40 17.73 4.91
CA GLU A 38 -40.26 19.00 4.17
C GLU A 38 -40.36 20.20 5.13
N GLY A 39 -39.23 20.62 5.67
CA GLY A 39 -39.11 21.69 6.64
C GLY A 39 -38.13 22.76 6.19
N ILE A 40 -38.62 23.73 5.40
CA ILE A 40 -38.10 25.09 5.21
C ILE A 40 -36.77 25.19 4.44
N GLN A 41 -36.88 25.30 3.10
CA GLN A 41 -35.84 25.91 2.28
C GLN A 41 -35.77 27.42 2.60
N GLU A 42 -34.79 27.84 3.40
CA GLU A 42 -34.46 29.25 3.52
C GLU A 42 -33.76 29.70 2.23
N GLU A 43 -34.55 30.29 1.33
CA GLU A 43 -34.09 30.77 0.02
C GLU A 43 -33.14 31.97 0.22
N LEU A 44 -31.82 31.72 0.14
CA LEU A 44 -30.81 32.78 0.16
C LEU A 44 -31.00 33.71 -1.04
N ALA A 45 -31.44 34.94 -0.78
CA ALA A 45 -31.64 35.97 -1.79
C ALA A 45 -30.33 36.27 -2.56
N ARG A 46 -30.37 36.14 -3.90
CA ARG A 46 -29.23 36.43 -4.77
C ARG A 46 -29.00 37.95 -4.89
N PRO A 47 -27.76 38.44 -4.89
CA PRO A 47 -27.47 39.87 -4.97
C PRO A 47 -27.87 40.45 -6.33
N ALA A 48 -28.45 41.66 -6.31
CA ALA A 48 -28.91 42.36 -7.49
C ALA A 48 -27.74 42.69 -8.44
N GLY A 49 -27.89 42.26 -9.70
CA GLY A 49 -26.86 42.39 -10.74
C GLY A 49 -26.52 43.84 -11.12
N ARG A 50 -25.23 44.02 -11.46
CA ARG A 50 -24.61 45.26 -11.98
C ARG A 50 -25.29 45.73 -13.27
N ARG A 51 -25.79 46.98 -13.28
CA ARG A 51 -26.40 47.62 -14.47
C ARG A 51 -25.39 47.75 -15.62
N LYS A 52 -25.87 47.53 -16.85
CA LYS A 52 -25.11 47.66 -18.10
C LYS A 52 -24.62 49.11 -18.31
N GLY A 53 -23.30 49.28 -18.39
CA GLY A 53 -22.64 50.46 -18.93
C GLY A 53 -22.04 50.13 -20.29
N ALA A 54 -22.44 50.87 -21.32
CA ALA A 54 -21.90 50.80 -22.66
C ALA A 54 -20.45 51.33 -22.68
N GLY A 55 -19.58 50.61 -23.37
CA GLY A 55 -18.17 50.97 -23.56
C GLY A 55 -17.38 49.80 -24.09
N LYS A 56 -17.64 49.40 -25.36
CA LYS A 56 -16.74 48.49 -26.08
C LYS A 56 -15.40 49.23 -26.26
N LYS A 57 -14.44 48.92 -25.40
CA LYS A 57 -13.04 48.91 -25.81
C LYS A 57 -12.77 47.47 -26.26
N THR A 58 -12.61 47.26 -27.55
CA THR A 58 -11.91 46.08 -28.07
C THR A 58 -10.48 46.19 -27.54
N LEU A 59 -10.25 45.65 -26.35
CA LEU A 59 -8.92 45.17 -25.99
C LEU A 59 -8.66 44.03 -26.97
N GLU A 60 -7.79 44.26 -27.95
CA GLU A 60 -7.19 43.15 -28.67
C GLU A 60 -6.47 42.30 -27.62
N SER A 61 -7.07 41.15 -27.30
CA SER A 61 -6.56 40.23 -26.31
C SER A 61 -5.33 39.57 -26.91
N SER A 62 -4.15 40.09 -26.62
CA SER A 62 -2.86 39.47 -27.02
C SER A 62 -2.57 38.15 -26.29
N SER A 63 -3.57 37.57 -25.64
CA SER A 63 -3.51 36.35 -24.82
C SER A 63 -3.87 35.07 -25.60
N ASP A 64 -4.35 35.16 -26.85
CA ASP A 64 -4.81 33.98 -27.63
C ASP A 64 -3.68 33.03 -28.06
N LEU A 65 -2.45 33.55 -28.21
CA LEU A 65 -1.28 32.74 -28.55
C LEU A 65 -0.75 31.97 -27.33
N GLU A 66 -0.63 32.63 -26.17
CA GLU A 66 -0.16 32.00 -24.93
C GLU A 66 -1.10 30.88 -24.45
N LEU A 67 -2.41 31.05 -24.64
CA LEU A 67 -3.41 30.02 -24.29
C LEU A 67 -3.21 28.71 -25.08
N LYS A 68 -2.88 28.78 -26.37
CA LYS A 68 -2.66 27.58 -27.20
C LYS A 68 -1.42 26.81 -26.75
N ASP A 69 -0.34 27.53 -26.47
CA ASP A 69 0.90 26.94 -25.96
C ASP A 69 0.67 26.26 -24.59
N ASP A 70 -0.12 26.89 -23.71
CA ASP A 70 -0.52 26.31 -22.43
C ASP A 70 -1.33 25.00 -22.60
N PHE A 71 -2.27 24.96 -23.55
CA PHE A 71 -3.04 23.75 -23.85
C PHE A 71 -2.17 22.62 -24.40
N GLU A 72 -1.23 22.95 -25.30
CA GLU A 72 -0.29 21.96 -25.82
C GLU A 72 0.65 21.44 -24.72
N GLU A 73 1.12 22.31 -23.82
CA GLU A 73 1.94 21.89 -22.69
C GLU A 73 1.16 20.99 -21.73
N MET A 74 -0.09 21.34 -21.41
CA MET A 74 -0.94 20.47 -20.59
C MET A 74 -1.14 19.09 -21.24
N ASN A 75 -1.38 19.04 -22.55
CA ASN A 75 -1.54 17.78 -23.27
C ASN A 75 -0.27 16.92 -23.24
N ARG A 76 0.92 17.53 -23.43
CA ARG A 76 2.20 16.84 -23.29
C ARG A 76 2.38 16.28 -21.87
N ARG A 77 2.14 17.09 -20.84
CA ARG A 77 2.22 16.64 -19.44
C ARG A 77 1.26 15.48 -19.14
N LEU A 78 0.05 15.50 -19.70
CA LEU A 78 -0.92 14.41 -19.53
C LEU A 78 -0.46 13.10 -20.20
N GLN A 79 0.20 13.19 -21.37
CA GLN A 79 0.83 12.04 -22.01
C GLN A 79 1.99 11.51 -21.17
N ASP A 80 2.88 12.38 -20.70
CA ASP A 80 4.01 12.00 -19.84
C ASP A 80 3.55 11.29 -18.57
N ILE A 81 2.47 11.78 -17.93
CA ILE A 81 1.89 11.15 -16.73
C ILE A 81 1.35 9.75 -17.07
N ARG A 82 0.68 9.59 -18.21
CA ARG A 82 0.16 8.29 -18.65
C ARG A 82 1.30 7.30 -18.89
N ASP A 83 2.32 7.73 -19.63
CA ASP A 83 3.45 6.88 -20.01
C ASP A 83 4.27 6.51 -18.78
N LEU A 84 4.50 7.46 -17.87
CA LEU A 84 5.15 7.20 -16.59
C LEU A 84 4.35 6.21 -15.73
N GLY A 85 3.01 6.32 -15.73
CA GLY A 85 2.13 5.37 -15.07
C GLY A 85 2.29 3.96 -15.62
N HIS A 86 2.33 3.82 -16.95
CA HIS A 86 2.54 2.53 -17.61
C HIS A 86 3.92 1.94 -17.30
N GLN A 87 4.99 2.75 -17.38
CA GLN A 87 6.34 2.32 -17.04
C GLN A 87 6.45 1.82 -15.60
N ARG A 88 5.85 2.55 -14.64
CA ARG A 88 5.84 2.13 -13.23
C ARG A 88 5.11 0.80 -13.04
N TYR A 89 4.01 0.60 -13.75
CA TYR A 89 3.27 -0.65 -13.71
C TYR A 89 4.09 -1.82 -14.24
N GLU A 90 4.75 -1.68 -15.39
CA GLU A 90 5.59 -2.74 -15.95
C GLU A 90 6.80 -3.05 -15.05
N ILE A 91 7.47 -2.04 -14.50
CA ILE A 91 8.57 -2.25 -13.53
C ILE A 91 8.08 -3.03 -12.30
N MET A 92 6.91 -2.67 -11.77
CA MET A 92 6.32 -3.37 -10.63
C MET A 92 6.02 -4.83 -10.98
N LYS A 93 5.42 -5.06 -12.16
CA LYS A 93 5.08 -6.40 -12.65
C LYS A 93 6.32 -7.26 -12.88
N GLU A 94 7.37 -6.71 -13.47
CA GLU A 94 8.66 -7.39 -13.64
C GLU A 94 9.28 -7.75 -12.28
N ARG A 95 9.32 -6.82 -11.33
CA ARG A 95 9.81 -7.09 -9.97
C ARG A 95 9.00 -8.21 -9.28
N MET A 96 7.68 -8.21 -9.43
CA MET A 96 6.84 -9.27 -8.88
C MET A 96 7.12 -10.63 -9.53
N ALA A 97 7.37 -10.65 -10.85
CA ALA A 97 7.73 -11.87 -11.55
C ALA A 97 9.13 -12.38 -11.14
N GLU A 98 10.11 -11.50 -11.00
CA GLU A 98 11.47 -11.84 -10.56
C GLU A 98 11.49 -12.38 -9.13
N THR A 99 10.79 -11.71 -8.21
CA THR A 99 10.68 -12.18 -6.82
C THR A 99 10.00 -13.55 -6.74
N LYS A 100 8.95 -13.78 -7.53
CA LYS A 100 8.32 -15.10 -7.64
C LYS A 100 9.30 -16.16 -8.14
N LYS A 101 10.02 -15.88 -9.24
CA LYS A 101 11.04 -16.79 -9.80
C LYS A 101 12.15 -17.09 -8.79
N PHE A 102 12.61 -16.08 -8.05
CA PHE A 102 13.63 -16.27 -7.03
C PHE A 102 13.13 -17.20 -5.92
N ASN A 103 11.89 -17.01 -5.44
CA ASN A 103 11.30 -17.86 -4.42
C ASN A 103 11.14 -19.30 -4.92
N GLU A 104 10.60 -19.49 -6.13
CA GLU A 104 10.48 -20.81 -6.77
C GLU A 104 11.85 -21.51 -6.91
N MET A 105 12.90 -20.77 -7.27
CA MET A 105 14.26 -21.30 -7.35
C MET A 105 14.81 -21.74 -5.99
N GLN A 106 14.54 -20.98 -4.92
CA GLN A 106 14.94 -21.37 -3.56
C GLN A 106 14.17 -22.60 -3.08
N GLU A 107 12.87 -22.67 -3.37
CA GLU A 107 12.03 -23.81 -3.05
C GLU A 107 12.47 -25.08 -3.79
N ALA A 108 12.80 -24.97 -5.08
CA ALA A 108 13.35 -26.07 -5.88
C ALA A 108 14.69 -26.56 -5.32
N ARG A 109 15.59 -25.64 -4.96
CA ARG A 109 16.87 -25.98 -4.33
C ARG A 109 16.67 -26.66 -2.97
N GLN A 110 15.67 -26.22 -2.20
CA GLN A 110 15.35 -26.86 -0.93
C GLN A 110 14.75 -28.24 -1.13
N MET A 111 13.89 -28.41 -2.13
CA MET A 111 13.32 -29.69 -2.52
C MET A 111 14.41 -30.68 -2.94
N GLU A 112 15.40 -30.24 -3.72
CA GLU A 112 16.54 -31.07 -4.11
C GLU A 112 17.32 -31.57 -2.89
N LYS A 113 17.64 -30.68 -1.93
CA LYS A 113 18.30 -31.06 -0.68
C LYS A 113 17.47 -32.03 0.17
N ASP A 114 16.15 -31.83 0.19
CA ASP A 114 15.24 -32.68 0.94
C ASP A 114 15.17 -34.10 0.31
N ILE A 115 15.14 -34.19 -1.02
CA ILE A 115 15.23 -35.46 -1.77
C ILE A 115 16.57 -36.14 -1.54
N GLU A 116 17.68 -35.40 -1.65
CA GLU A 116 19.04 -35.92 -1.42
C GLU A 116 19.21 -36.44 0.01
N PHE A 117 18.59 -35.78 0.99
CA PHE A 117 18.57 -36.25 2.36
C PHE A 117 17.76 -37.55 2.51
N LEU A 118 16.60 -37.65 1.85
CA LEU A 118 15.79 -38.87 1.88
C LEU A 118 16.44 -40.07 1.19
N SER A 119 17.28 -39.83 0.16
CA SER A 119 17.92 -40.89 -0.61
C SER A 119 19.10 -41.54 0.11
N LYS A 120 19.71 -40.86 1.09
CA LYS A 120 20.85 -41.39 1.86
C LYS A 120 20.38 -42.42 2.90
N PRO A 121 21.05 -43.58 3.02
CA PRO A 121 20.76 -44.56 4.06
C PRO A 121 21.13 -43.99 5.43
N ILE A 122 20.33 -44.30 6.45
CA ILE A 122 20.53 -43.82 7.82
C ILE A 122 20.96 -44.93 8.79
N ASP A 123 21.27 -46.13 8.27
CA ASP A 123 21.56 -47.33 9.07
C ASP A 123 22.84 -47.18 9.92
N HIS A 124 23.69 -46.23 9.54
CA HIS A 124 24.91 -45.87 10.27
C HIS A 124 24.66 -44.96 11.49
N LEU A 125 23.45 -44.40 11.63
CA LEU A 125 23.09 -43.53 12.76
C LEU A 125 22.52 -44.35 13.93
N GLN A 126 22.83 -43.93 15.16
CA GLN A 126 22.34 -44.55 16.39
C GLN A 126 21.90 -43.48 17.41
N GLY A 127 21.10 -43.89 18.40
CA GLY A 127 20.63 -43.01 19.48
C GLY A 127 19.87 -41.78 18.97
N ASP A 128 20.14 -40.63 19.58
CA ASP A 128 19.47 -39.36 19.29
C ASP A 128 19.61 -38.91 17.82
N ALA A 129 20.76 -39.21 17.19
CA ALA A 129 20.99 -38.86 15.80
C ALA A 129 20.04 -39.61 14.85
N LEU A 130 19.75 -40.88 15.15
CA LEU A 130 18.78 -41.67 14.40
C LEU A 130 17.37 -41.11 14.57
N ILE A 131 16.97 -40.77 15.80
CA ILE A 131 15.66 -40.19 16.11
C ILE A 131 15.47 -38.88 15.34
N LEU A 132 16.47 -37.98 15.37
CA LEU A 132 16.39 -36.69 14.68
C LEU A 132 16.32 -36.86 13.17
N ALA A 133 17.10 -37.78 12.61
CA ALA A 133 17.06 -38.10 11.19
C ALA A 133 15.68 -38.63 10.78
N GLN A 134 15.12 -39.59 11.53
CA GLN A 134 13.78 -40.14 11.26
C GLN A 134 12.70 -39.06 11.34
N MET A 135 12.71 -38.21 12.37
CA MET A 135 11.80 -37.08 12.50
C MET A 135 11.89 -36.13 11.30
N ARG A 136 13.11 -35.80 10.86
CA ARG A 136 13.32 -34.94 9.70
C ARG A 136 12.79 -35.59 8.42
N ARG A 137 13.06 -36.89 8.20
CA ARG A 137 12.54 -37.63 7.05
C ARG A 137 11.00 -37.62 7.04
N GLN A 138 10.37 -37.81 8.20
CA GLN A 138 8.91 -37.76 8.34
C GLN A 138 8.34 -36.38 7.98
N LYS A 139 8.92 -35.30 8.50
CA LYS A 139 8.52 -33.92 8.14
C LYS A 139 8.64 -33.65 6.64
N ILE A 140 9.70 -34.14 6.01
CA ILE A 140 9.90 -34.01 4.56
C ILE A 140 8.81 -34.78 3.82
N LYS A 141 8.50 -36.02 4.22
CA LYS A 141 7.43 -36.81 3.61
C LYS A 141 6.07 -36.11 3.71
N GLU A 142 5.72 -35.62 4.90
CA GLU A 142 4.47 -34.86 5.12
C GLU A 142 4.40 -33.60 4.27
N LYS A 143 5.51 -32.85 4.16
CA LYS A 143 5.61 -31.65 3.32
C LYS A 143 5.31 -31.94 1.84
N TYR A 144 5.65 -33.12 1.34
CA TYR A 144 5.50 -33.51 -0.06
C TYR A 144 4.37 -34.53 -0.33
N GLY A 145 3.66 -34.98 0.70
CA GLY A 145 2.60 -36.00 0.57
C GLY A 145 3.11 -37.40 0.18
N LEU A 146 4.31 -37.77 0.65
CA LEU A 146 4.96 -39.08 0.40
C LEU A 146 4.73 -40.10 1.53
#